data_AF-A0A3L7TYS3-F1
#
_entry.id   AF-A0A3L7TYS3-F1
#
_cell.length_a   1.000
_cell.length_b   1.000
_cell.length_c   1.000
_cell.angle_alpha   90.00
_cell.angle_beta   90.00
_cell.angle_gamma   90.00
#
_symmetry.space_group_name_H-M   'P 1'
#
loop_
_entity.id
_entity.type
_entity.pdbx_description
1 polymer ?
#
loop_
_entity_poly.entity_id
_entity_poly.type
_entity_poly.pdbx_seq_one_letter_code
_entity_poly.pdbx_strand_id
1 'polypeptide(L)' 'MFEPKIRIPSGLYEKLEKVSKLQGYGSTDEMILHVLENIARCADEQLSEEEVRKRLQGLGYLG' A
#
# COMPACT_ATOMS: atom_id res chain seq x y z
N MET A 1 -20.13 0.24 13.53
CA MET A 1 -19.62 0.16 12.15
C MET A 1 -18.64 -1.02 12.12
N PHE A 2 -18.85 -2.04 11.28
CA PHE A 2 -17.96 -3.21 11.27
C PHE A 2 -16.80 -2.94 10.33
N GLU A 3 -15.58 -3.09 10.84
CA GLU A 3 -14.38 -3.06 10.01
C GLU A 3 -14.37 -4.30 9.10
N PRO A 4 -13.97 -4.14 7.82
CA PRO A 4 -13.86 -5.27 6.90
C PRO A 4 -12.79 -6.26 7.39
N LYS A 5 -13.12 -7.56 7.35
CA LYS A 5 -12.20 -8.64 7.73
C LYS A 5 -11.67 -9.35 6.49
N ILE A 6 -10.34 -9.47 6.39
CA ILE A 6 -9.67 -10.18 5.30
C ILE A 6 -9.18 -11.53 5.83
N ARG A 7 -9.56 -12.63 5.16
CA ARG A 7 -9.03 -13.95 5.48
C ARG A 7 -7.66 -14.13 4.81
N ILE A 8 -6.66 -14.50 5.59
CA ILE A 8 -5.33 -14.85 5.11
C ILE A 8 -5.14 -16.36 5.30
N PRO A 9 -4.75 -17.12 4.26
CA PRO A 9 -4.42 -18.54 4.40
C PRO A 9 -3.32 -18.74 5.44
N SER A 10 -3.44 -19.77 6.29
CA SER A 10 -2.50 -20.02 7.40
C SER A 10 -1.04 -20.10 6.93
N GLY A 11 -0.77 -20.83 5.85
CA GLY A 11 0.59 -20.96 5.31
C GLY A 11 1.17 -19.65 4.74
N LEU A 12 0.33 -18.68 4.39
CA LEU A 12 0.78 -17.33 4.05
C LEU A 12 1.04 -16.53 5.33
N TYR A 13 0.14 -16.61 6.32
CA TYR A 13 0.30 -15.90 7.59
C TYR A 13 1.58 -16.30 8.32
N GLU A 14 1.92 -17.59 8.37
CA GLU A 14 3.18 -18.07 8.96
C GLU A 14 4.43 -17.47 8.29
N LYS A 15 4.38 -17.22 6.98
CA LYS A 15 5.48 -16.54 6.27
C LYS A 15 5.54 -15.07 6.68
N LEU A 16 4.39 -14.41 6.79
CA LEU A 16 4.30 -13.01 7.23
C LEU A 16 4.83 -12.83 8.65
N GLU A 17 4.55 -13.76 9.58
CA GLU A 17 5.11 -13.72 10.93
C GLU A 17 6.65 -13.79 10.94
N LYS A 18 7.23 -14.64 10.08
CA LYS A 18 8.70 -14.73 9.94
C LYS A 18 9.27 -13.44 9.40
N VAL A 19 8.65 -12.87 8.36
CA VAL A 19 9.08 -11.60 7.77
C VAL A 19 8.97 -10.46 8.79
N SER A 20 7.86 -10.38 9.52
CA SER A 20 7.63 -9.38 10.56
C SER A 20 8.73 -9.37 11.61
N LYS A 21 9.11 -10.56 12.12
CA LYS A 21 10.19 -10.70 13.10
C LYS A 21 11.55 -10.34 12.52
N LEU A 22 11.86 -10.80 11.31
CA LEU A 22 13.12 -10.49 10.63
C LEU A 22 13.31 -8.99 10.37
N GLN A 23 12.22 -8.28 10.08
CA GLN A 23 12.21 -6.84 9.83
C GLN A 23 12.05 -6.00 11.10
N GLY A 24 11.91 -6.63 12.28
CA GLY A 24 11.86 -5.94 13.56
C GLY A 24 10.55 -5.20 13.87
N TYR A 25 9.45 -5.55 13.21
CA TYR A 25 8.12 -5.02 13.56
C TYR A 25 7.66 -5.53 14.93
N GLY A 26 6.86 -4.73 15.64
CA GLY A 26 6.30 -5.09 16.93
C GLY A 26 5.23 -6.18 16.85
N SER A 27 4.54 -6.29 15.70
CA SER A 27 3.60 -7.38 15.41
C SER A 27 3.43 -7.64 13.91
N THR A 28 2.95 -8.83 13.58
CA THR A 28 2.60 -9.20 12.19
C THR A 28 1.50 -8.29 11.64
N ASP A 29 0.52 -7.92 12.46
CA ASP A 29 -0.57 -7.02 12.10
C ASP A 29 -0.08 -5.62 11.76
N GLU A 30 0.85 -5.07 12.55
CA GLU A 30 1.51 -3.78 12.26
C GLU A 30 2.22 -3.82 10.92
N MET A 31 2.99 -4.87 10.64
CA MET A 31 3.65 -5.04 9.35
C MET A 31 2.64 -5.10 8.19
N ILE A 32 1.57 -5.89 8.34
CA ILE A 32 0.54 -6.03 7.29
C ILE A 32 -0.14 -4.68 7.01
N LEU A 33 -0.53 -3.96 8.06
CA LEU A 33 -1.16 -2.64 7.93
C LEU A 33 -0.22 -1.65 7.24
N HIS A 34 1.04 -1.57 7.68
CA HIS A 34 2.03 -0.68 7.08
C HIS A 34 2.22 -0.95 5.58
N VAL A 35 2.27 -2.23 5.17
CA VAL A 35 2.38 -2.61 3.77
C VAL A 35 1.13 -2.20 2.97
N LEU A 36 -0.07 -2.43 3.52
CA LEU A 36 -1.32 -2.04 2.87
C LEU A 36 -1.43 -0.51 2.71
N GLU A 37 -1.08 0.25 3.74
CA GLU A 37 -1.05 1.72 3.70
C GLU A 37 -0.08 2.23 2.65
N ASN A 38 1.11 1.63 2.55
CA ASN A 38 2.09 2.02 1.56
C ASN A 38 1.61 1.76 0.12
N ILE A 39 0.95 0.63 -0.13
CA ILE A 39 0.37 0.33 -1.45
C ILE A 39 -0.73 1.33 -1.80
N ALA A 40 -1.63 1.63 -0.85
CA ALA A 40 -2.70 2.61 -1.05
C ALA A 40 -2.11 4.00 -1.40
N ARG A 41 -1.10 4.45 -0.66
CA ARG A 41 -0.42 5.73 -0.94
C ARG A 41 0.22 5.76 -2.32
N CYS A 42 0.93 4.70 -2.72
CA CYS A 42 1.54 4.66 -4.05
C CYS A 42 0.49 4.74 -5.18
N ALA A 43 -0.69 4.14 -4.99
CA ALA A 43 -1.78 4.25 -5.95
C ALA A 43 -2.30 5.69 -6.04
N ASP A 44 -2.49 6.36 -4.90
CA ASP A 44 -2.93 7.75 -4.85
C ASP A 44 -1.92 8.71 -5.48
N GLU A 45 -0.62 8.49 -5.23
CA GLU A 45 0.47 9.28 -5.83
C GLU A 45 0.52 9.12 -7.35
N GLN A 46 0.37 7.90 -7.88
CA GLN A 46 0.34 7.66 -9.33
C GLN A 46 -0.86 8.32 -10.01
N LEU A 47 -2.04 8.24 -9.38
CA LEU A 47 -3.24 8.91 -9.87
C LEU A 47 -3.05 10.44 -9.90
N SER A 48 -2.44 10.99 -8.85
CA SER A 48 -2.10 12.41 -8.76
C SER A 48 -1.09 12.84 -9.83
N GLU A 49 -0.01 12.06 -10.04
CA GLU A 49 1.00 12.36 -11.07
C GLU A 49 0.38 12.36 -12.47
N GLU A 50 -0.47 11.38 -12.77
CA GLU A 50 -1.16 11.31 -14.06
C GLU A 50 -2.11 12.50 -14.26
N GLU A 51 -2.80 12.92 -13.20
CA GLU A 51 -3.70 14.06 -13.24
C GLU A 51 -2.93 15.39 -13.41
N VAL A 52 -1.79 15.54 -12.74
CA VAL A 52 -0.89 16.69 -12.92
C VAL A 52 -0.32 16.72 -14.35
N ARG A 53 0.10 15.57 -14.89
CA ARG A 53 0.59 15.45 -16.28
C ARG A 53 -0.49 15.87 -17.28
N LYS A 54 -1.73 15.42 -17.12
CA LYS A 54 -2.86 15.81 -17.98
C LYS A 54 -3.11 17.33 -17.93
N ARG A 55 -3.04 17.93 -16.75
CA ARG A 55 -3.17 19.40 -16.59
C ARG A 55 -2.04 20.15 -17.31
N LEU A 56 -0.79 19.70 -17.15
CA LEU A 56 0.36 20.34 -17.81
C LEU A 56 0.33 20.19 -19.35
N GLN A 57 -0.13 19.05 -19.87
CA GLN A 57 -0.37 18.85 -21.30
C GLN A 57 -1.44 19.81 -21.83
N GLY A 58 -2.56 19.95 -21.13
CA GLY A 58 -3.63 20.90 -21.52
C GLY A 58 -3.18 22.37 -21.50
N LEU A 59 -2.17 22.69 -20.71
CA LEU A 59 -1.55 24.02 -20.65
C LEU A 59 -0.39 24.20 -21.65
N GLY A 60 -0.02 23.16 -22.42
CA GLY A 60 1.04 23.22 -23.42
C GLY A 60 2.47 23.16 -22.86
N TYR A 61 2.65 22.81 -21.58
CA TYR A 61 3.97 22.67 -20.95
C TYR A 61 4.61 21.30 -21.18
N LEU A 62 3.81 20.30 -21.56
CA LEU A 62 4.25 18.96 -21.94
C LEU A 62 3.69 18.65 -23.32
N GLY A 63 4.57 18.35 -24.28
CA GLY A 63 4.24 17.95 -25.65
C GLY A 63 4.49 16.46 -25.89
#